data_AF-E1ZQB6-F1
#
_entry.id   AF-E1ZQB6-F1
#
_cell.length_a   1.000
_cell.length_b   1.000
_cell.length_c   1.000
_cell.angle_alpha   90.00
_cell.angle_beta   90.00
_cell.angle_gamma   90.00
#
_symmetry.space_group_name_H-M   'P 1'
#
loop_
_entity.id
_entity.type
_entity.pdbx_description
1 polymer ?
#
loop_
_entity_poly.entity_id
_entity_poly.type
_entity_poly.pdbx_seq_one_letter_code
_entity_poly.pdbx_strand_id
1 'polypeptide(L)'
;MNCGNVTESQIIGFLYLVNNRARLQIGKVFRQALAALPEAPAGIWAHQMDDPPDTDSPQRARQCQYLYERVLHAVLRTALAEEAAAASEGQGEGAAELTAAQRHATVERALEDEDMQLGLITACVEVVNFAYLRSGDRAFPWVTLQLGRMHHTLELWQGCDWIVDHTERPPEGTEGCVPGIPEEVAEYLAAIQAGVRVEEELAFIDGSAIFRRIMATGASWAGPGSSNPAEAAGAAEAADVDMDGSDTGSPGKGRGQQGRRRKYGGRSTVDAVLVGRFLSNLGRTAMLRTFSVCKEVLAQFPALHLACPALPERVCVVMDVLLSEHLELVFGQHLSVCLACAIYYTVRLHGEMLPFRKITWLMAEVLPHHDEATFSRVELPPEDGTGWDGSRDYGDTRAYYNRVFLPPFAAYDASQLFGDDLAPTPSRRLLEAPQPATRSGTAGDGGKHASEGGQEAGAAGHKQLRKQQRRPLGLVSTNSKASAGH
;
A
#
# COMPACT_ATOMS: atom_id res chain seq x y z
N MET A 1 -17.52 -27.47 -34.77
CA MET A 1 -17.87 -26.06 -34.55
C MET A 1 -16.56 -25.30 -34.48
N ASN A 2 -16.24 -24.53 -35.53
CA ASN A 2 -15.06 -23.67 -35.55
C ASN A 2 -15.45 -22.39 -34.81
N CYS A 3 -14.89 -22.17 -33.62
CA CYS A 3 -14.87 -20.86 -33.00
C CYS A 3 -14.23 -19.89 -34.00
N GLY A 4 -14.87 -18.76 -34.29
CA GLY A 4 -14.35 -17.77 -35.21
C GLY A 4 -13.05 -17.22 -34.66
N ASN A 5 -11.92 -17.74 -35.13
CA ASN A 5 -10.61 -17.19 -34.84
C ASN A 5 -10.61 -15.74 -35.31
N VAL A 6 -10.68 -14.82 -34.35
CA VAL A 6 -10.17 -13.46 -34.54
C VAL A 6 -8.78 -13.63 -35.09
N THR A 7 -8.56 -13.15 -36.31
CA THR A 7 -7.26 -13.29 -36.92
C THR A 7 -6.31 -12.45 -36.09
N GLU A 8 -5.29 -13.09 -35.51
CA GLU A 8 -4.17 -12.50 -34.79
C GLU A 8 -3.68 -11.18 -35.43
N SER A 9 -3.77 -11.09 -36.76
CA SER A 9 -3.49 -9.90 -37.58
C SER A 9 -4.28 -8.63 -37.23
N GLN A 10 -5.53 -8.72 -36.76
CA GLN A 10 -6.33 -7.54 -36.38
C GLN A 10 -5.89 -6.99 -35.03
N ILE A 11 -5.63 -7.88 -34.08
CA ILE A 11 -5.05 -7.52 -32.78
C ILE A 11 -3.64 -6.97 -33.01
N ILE A 12 -2.81 -7.61 -33.84
CA ILE A 12 -1.46 -7.13 -34.18
C ILE A 12 -1.49 -5.76 -34.86
N GLY A 13 -2.39 -5.52 -35.81
CA GLY A 13 -2.50 -4.22 -36.50
C GLY A 13 -2.92 -3.09 -35.56
N PHE A 14 -3.83 -3.38 -34.62
CA PHE A 14 -4.24 -2.45 -33.60
C PHE A 14 -3.12 -2.22 -32.57
N LEU A 15 -2.50 -3.29 -32.07
CA LEU A 15 -1.32 -3.23 -31.22
C LEU A 15 -0.20 -2.44 -31.89
N TYR A 16 -0.01 -2.50 -33.21
CA TYR A 16 1.01 -1.71 -33.89
C TYR A 16 0.74 -0.19 -33.79
N LEU A 17 -0.52 0.23 -33.91
CA LEU A 17 -0.92 1.64 -33.77
C LEU A 17 -0.75 2.12 -32.32
N VAL A 18 -1.12 1.25 -31.39
CA VAL A 18 -1.06 1.47 -29.94
C VAL A 18 0.37 1.47 -29.45
N ASN A 19 1.19 0.57 -29.97
CA ASN A 19 2.60 0.45 -29.75
C ASN A 19 3.34 1.63 -30.39
N ASN A 20 2.89 2.17 -31.53
CA ASN A 20 3.42 3.44 -32.04
C ASN A 20 3.02 4.63 -31.18
N ARG A 21 1.78 4.70 -30.68
CA ARG A 21 1.35 5.75 -29.74
C ARG A 21 2.08 5.65 -28.41
N ALA A 22 2.25 4.44 -27.89
CA ALA A 22 3.02 4.15 -26.69
C ALA A 22 4.51 4.39 -26.92
N ARG A 23 5.10 4.03 -28.06
CA ARG A 23 6.46 4.42 -28.45
C ARG A 23 6.64 5.92 -28.47
N LEU A 24 5.66 6.65 -29.02
CA LEU A 24 5.68 8.10 -29.05
C LEU A 24 5.50 8.68 -27.65
N GLN A 25 4.64 8.10 -26.80
CA GLN A 25 4.42 8.53 -25.42
C GLN A 25 5.55 8.13 -24.48
N ILE A 26 6.06 6.90 -24.50
CA ILE A 26 7.28 6.43 -23.84
C ILE A 26 8.46 7.25 -24.31
N GLY A 27 8.67 7.40 -25.62
CA GLY A 27 9.74 8.25 -26.14
C GLY A 27 9.57 9.71 -25.72
N LYS A 28 8.35 10.23 -25.64
CA LYS A 28 8.05 11.59 -25.16
C LYS A 28 8.24 11.72 -23.65
N VAL A 29 7.79 10.76 -22.84
CA VAL A 29 7.92 10.71 -21.38
C VAL A 29 9.36 10.49 -20.98
N PHE A 30 10.10 9.61 -21.66
CA PHE A 30 11.55 9.49 -21.51
C PHE A 30 12.23 10.81 -21.91
N ARG A 31 11.97 11.38 -23.09
CA ARG A 31 12.57 12.66 -23.49
C ARG A 31 12.20 13.81 -22.56
N GLN A 32 10.98 13.84 -22.03
CA GLN A 32 10.48 14.86 -21.12
C GLN A 32 11.04 14.68 -19.71
N ALA A 33 11.13 13.45 -19.20
CA ALA A 33 11.79 13.16 -17.94
C ALA A 33 13.29 13.47 -18.03
N LEU A 34 13.93 13.23 -19.17
CA LEU A 34 15.31 13.65 -19.43
C LEU A 34 15.47 15.18 -19.51
N ALA A 35 14.47 15.88 -20.06
CA ALA A 35 14.50 17.33 -20.27
C ALA A 35 13.99 18.14 -19.06
N ALA A 36 13.18 17.56 -18.18
CA ALA A 36 12.63 18.19 -16.98
C ALA A 36 13.59 18.17 -15.79
N LEU A 37 14.75 17.52 -15.95
CA LEU A 37 15.84 17.57 -14.99
C LEU A 37 16.42 18.99 -15.01
N PRO A 38 16.43 19.71 -13.88
CA PRO A 38 16.74 21.14 -13.83
C PRO A 38 18.19 21.35 -14.23
N GLU A 39 18.46 21.86 -15.45
CA GLU A 39 19.80 22.08 -16.05
C GLU A 39 20.90 21.21 -15.41
N ALA A 40 20.66 19.91 -15.29
CA ALA A 40 21.66 18.99 -14.79
C ALA A 40 22.58 18.83 -16.00
N PRO A 41 23.81 19.34 -15.95
CA PRO A 41 24.61 19.73 -17.11
C PRO A 41 24.76 18.57 -18.10
N ALA A 42 23.84 18.42 -19.07
CA ALA A 42 23.73 17.27 -19.98
C ALA A 42 23.99 15.88 -19.33
N GLY A 43 23.79 15.75 -18.00
CA GLY A 43 24.76 15.02 -17.16
C GLY A 43 24.22 13.84 -16.37
N ILE A 44 22.91 13.63 -16.30
CA ILE A 44 22.37 12.51 -15.48
C ILE A 44 22.65 11.14 -16.13
N TRP A 45 23.01 11.12 -17.41
CA TRP A 45 23.57 9.97 -18.13
C TRP A 45 25.01 10.16 -18.59
N ALA A 46 25.58 11.35 -18.38
CA ALA A 46 26.91 11.70 -18.88
C ALA A 46 27.96 11.97 -17.80
N HIS A 47 27.60 12.26 -16.54
CA HIS A 47 28.60 12.56 -15.51
C HIS A 47 28.12 12.26 -14.07
N GLN A 48 28.61 11.15 -13.51
CA GLN A 48 29.48 11.21 -12.34
C GLN A 48 30.91 10.94 -12.85
N MET A 49 31.84 11.84 -12.51
CA MET A 49 33.07 12.14 -13.25
C MET A 49 34.21 11.12 -13.15
N ASP A 50 33.96 9.83 -13.37
CA ASP A 50 35.01 8.85 -13.70
C ASP A 50 34.51 7.68 -14.56
N ASP A 51 33.19 7.53 -14.73
CA ASP A 51 32.62 6.48 -15.57
C ASP A 51 32.40 6.95 -17.01
N PRO A 52 32.75 6.13 -18.02
CA PRO A 52 32.56 6.46 -19.42
C PRO A 52 31.07 6.71 -19.73
N PRO A 53 30.75 7.52 -20.77
CA PRO A 53 29.38 7.84 -21.14
C PRO A 53 28.54 6.57 -21.26
N ASP A 54 27.40 6.56 -20.59
CA ASP A 54 26.53 5.41 -20.40
C ASP A 54 25.94 4.94 -21.75
N THR A 55 26.68 4.06 -22.42
CA THR A 55 26.32 3.49 -23.74
C THR A 55 25.03 2.66 -23.69
N ASP A 56 24.52 2.36 -22.49
CA ASP A 56 23.44 1.41 -22.27
C ASP A 56 22.08 2.10 -22.17
N SER A 57 22.01 3.44 -22.12
CA SER A 57 20.75 4.19 -22.05
C SER A 57 19.78 3.87 -23.23
N PRO A 58 20.22 3.85 -24.51
CA PRO A 58 19.35 3.44 -25.62
C PRO A 58 18.92 1.97 -25.54
N GLN A 59 19.75 1.10 -24.97
CA GLN A 59 19.42 -0.31 -24.80
C GLN A 59 18.36 -0.52 -23.72
N ARG A 60 18.49 0.15 -22.57
CA ARG A 60 17.49 0.11 -21.51
C ARG A 60 16.16 0.66 -21.97
N ALA A 61 16.13 1.77 -22.70
CA ALA A 61 14.90 2.30 -23.27
C ALA A 61 14.20 1.26 -24.20
N ARG A 62 14.96 0.57 -25.05
CA ARG A 62 14.44 -0.51 -25.91
C ARG A 62 13.88 -1.67 -25.09
N GLN A 63 14.53 -2.06 -23.99
CA GLN A 63 14.06 -3.13 -23.12
C GLN A 63 12.82 -2.74 -22.31
N CYS A 64 12.75 -1.50 -21.80
CA CYS A 64 11.55 -0.99 -21.14
C CYS A 64 10.36 -1.04 -22.09
N GLN A 65 10.58 -0.59 -23.32
CA GLN A 65 9.55 -0.59 -24.35
C GLN A 65 9.11 -2.01 -24.72
N TYR A 66 10.08 -2.93 -24.88
CA TYR A 66 9.79 -4.34 -25.12
C TYR A 66 8.95 -4.95 -23.99
N LEU A 67 9.34 -4.75 -22.73
CA LEU A 67 8.62 -5.25 -21.56
C LEU A 67 7.20 -4.67 -21.52
N TYR A 68 7.07 -3.36 -21.67
CA TYR A 68 5.78 -2.68 -21.69
C TYR A 68 4.84 -3.25 -22.76
N GLU A 69 5.31 -3.43 -24.00
CA GLU A 69 4.49 -3.97 -25.10
C GLU A 69 3.96 -5.37 -24.78
N ARG A 70 4.81 -6.21 -24.18
CA ARG A 70 4.44 -7.59 -23.82
C ARG A 70 3.42 -7.61 -22.69
N VAL A 71 3.63 -6.81 -21.65
CA VAL A 71 2.70 -6.74 -20.50
C VAL A 71 1.38 -6.11 -20.94
N LEU A 72 1.40 -5.02 -21.70
CA LEU A 72 0.19 -4.39 -22.24
C LEU A 72 -0.62 -5.36 -23.09
N HIS A 73 0.02 -6.14 -23.96
CA HIS A 73 -0.68 -7.14 -24.75
C HIS A 73 -1.43 -8.16 -23.87
N ALA A 74 -0.80 -8.63 -22.80
CA ALA A 74 -1.43 -9.56 -21.86
C ALA A 74 -2.57 -8.89 -21.07
N VAL A 75 -2.40 -7.66 -20.58
CA VAL A 75 -3.45 -6.85 -19.94
C VAL A 75 -4.69 -6.73 -20.85
N LEU A 76 -4.49 -6.39 -22.13
CA LEU A 76 -5.58 -6.24 -23.10
C LEU A 76 -6.33 -7.56 -23.33
N ARG A 77 -5.62 -8.70 -23.35
CA ARG A 77 -6.27 -10.01 -23.48
C ARG A 77 -7.07 -10.39 -22.25
N THR A 78 -6.56 -10.10 -21.05
CA THR A 78 -7.30 -10.30 -19.81
C THR A 78 -8.58 -9.46 -19.80
N ALA A 79 -8.49 -8.17 -20.16
CA ALA A 79 -9.67 -7.30 -20.25
C ALA A 79 -10.72 -7.82 -21.27
N LEU A 80 -10.27 -8.36 -22.41
CA LEU A 80 -11.16 -8.99 -23.37
C LEU A 80 -11.79 -10.29 -22.85
N ALA A 81 -11.05 -11.09 -22.09
CA ALA A 81 -11.57 -12.31 -21.46
C ALA A 81 -12.61 -12.00 -20.37
N GLU A 82 -12.37 -10.96 -19.56
CA GLU A 82 -13.30 -10.49 -18.53
C GLU A 82 -14.60 -9.95 -19.15
N GLU A 83 -14.52 -9.15 -20.20
CA GLU A 83 -15.71 -8.64 -20.91
C GLU A 83 -16.50 -9.81 -21.55
N ALA A 84 -15.81 -10.83 -22.08
CA ALA A 84 -16.46 -12.03 -22.62
C ALA A 84 -17.18 -12.84 -21.53
N ALA A 85 -16.55 -12.99 -20.37
CA ALA A 85 -17.16 -13.66 -19.22
C ALA A 85 -18.42 -12.91 -18.74
N ALA A 86 -18.33 -11.58 -18.57
CA ALA A 86 -19.47 -10.75 -18.20
C ALA A 86 -20.62 -10.79 -19.22
N ALA A 87 -20.30 -10.84 -20.52
CA ALA A 87 -21.30 -11.00 -21.58
C ALA A 87 -22.02 -12.37 -21.52
N SER A 88 -21.31 -13.42 -21.09
CA SER A 88 -21.87 -14.77 -20.98
C SER A 88 -22.82 -14.93 -19.79
N GLU A 89 -22.55 -14.26 -18.66
CA GLU A 89 -23.42 -14.30 -17.47
C GLU A 89 -24.83 -13.74 -17.75
N GLY A 90 -24.95 -12.82 -18.72
CA GLY A 90 -26.23 -12.24 -19.14
C GLY A 90 -27.05 -13.07 -20.14
N GLN A 91 -26.48 -14.12 -20.75
CA GLN A 91 -27.10 -14.82 -21.90
C GLN A 91 -27.53 -16.28 -21.64
N GLY A 92 -27.31 -16.81 -20.43
CA GLY A 92 -27.57 -18.23 -20.11
C GLY A 92 -26.52 -19.16 -20.71
N GLU A 93 -26.63 -20.48 -20.47
CA GLU A 93 -25.61 -21.51 -20.82
C GLU A 93 -25.20 -21.48 -22.31
N GLY A 94 -24.20 -20.65 -22.62
CA GLY A 94 -23.59 -20.49 -23.93
C GLY A 94 -22.43 -19.51 -23.84
N ALA A 95 -21.26 -19.89 -24.34
CA ALA A 95 -20.11 -18.98 -24.40
C ALA A 95 -20.44 -17.84 -25.37
N ALA A 96 -20.82 -16.68 -24.83
CA ALA A 96 -21.07 -15.48 -25.62
C ALA A 96 -19.75 -15.00 -26.23
N GLU A 97 -19.62 -15.11 -27.55
CA GLU A 97 -18.48 -14.51 -28.24
C GLU A 97 -18.69 -13.00 -28.33
N LEU A 98 -17.70 -12.21 -27.89
CA LEU A 98 -17.75 -10.76 -28.04
C LEU A 98 -17.83 -10.37 -29.52
N THR A 99 -18.76 -9.47 -29.83
CA THR A 99 -18.83 -8.87 -31.16
C THR A 99 -17.55 -8.07 -31.45
N ALA A 100 -17.19 -7.90 -32.73
CA ALA A 100 -16.04 -7.09 -33.12
C ALA A 100 -16.10 -5.65 -32.56
N ALA A 101 -17.31 -5.08 -32.48
CA ALA A 101 -17.52 -3.75 -31.90
C ALA A 101 -17.25 -3.70 -30.39
N GLN A 102 -17.70 -4.71 -29.63
CA GLN A 102 -17.41 -4.81 -28.20
C GLN A 102 -15.91 -4.96 -27.95
N ARG A 103 -15.25 -5.88 -28.68
CA ARG A 103 -13.80 -6.07 -28.59
C ARG A 103 -13.06 -4.76 -28.85
N HIS A 104 -13.39 -4.05 -29.93
CA HIS A 104 -12.79 -2.77 -30.24
C HIS A 104 -12.99 -1.73 -29.13
N ALA A 105 -14.22 -1.62 -28.60
CA ALA A 105 -14.52 -0.68 -27.52
C ALA A 105 -13.77 -1.01 -26.22
N THR A 106 -13.61 -2.29 -25.86
CA THR A 106 -12.83 -2.72 -24.69
C THR A 106 -11.36 -2.35 -24.83
N VAL A 107 -10.76 -2.62 -26.00
CA VAL A 107 -9.35 -2.28 -26.23
C VAL A 107 -9.16 -0.76 -26.31
N GLU A 108 -10.02 -0.02 -27.02
CA GLU A 108 -9.95 1.45 -27.05
C GLU A 108 -10.04 2.03 -25.63
N ARG A 109 -10.98 1.55 -24.80
CA ARG A 109 -11.13 2.00 -23.41
C ARG A 109 -9.85 1.80 -22.59
N ALA A 110 -9.23 0.63 -22.67
CA ALA A 110 -7.99 0.34 -21.95
C ALA A 110 -6.81 1.22 -22.39
N LEU A 111 -6.82 1.71 -23.63
CA LEU A 111 -5.73 2.51 -24.18
C LEU A 111 -5.94 4.01 -24.08
N GLU A 112 -7.19 4.43 -23.92
CA GLU A 112 -7.55 5.80 -23.57
C GLU A 112 -7.30 6.10 -22.08
N ASP A 113 -7.10 5.08 -21.25
CA ASP A 113 -6.74 5.22 -19.85
C ASP A 113 -5.25 5.61 -19.70
N GLU A 114 -4.98 6.91 -19.75
CA GLU A 114 -3.62 7.46 -19.64
C GLU A 114 -2.92 7.11 -18.33
N ASP A 115 -3.67 7.07 -17.22
CA ASP A 115 -3.12 6.79 -15.89
C ASP A 115 -2.63 5.35 -15.79
N MET A 116 -3.43 4.39 -16.29
CA MET A 116 -3.03 2.99 -16.47
C MET A 116 -1.74 2.88 -17.30
N GLN A 117 -1.68 3.53 -18.46
CA GLN A 117 -0.51 3.45 -19.34
C GLN A 117 0.76 3.98 -18.66
N LEU A 118 0.64 5.11 -17.97
CA LEU A 118 1.75 5.73 -17.27
C LEU A 118 2.22 4.93 -16.06
N GLY A 119 1.30 4.33 -15.30
CA GLY A 119 1.62 3.40 -14.22
C GLY A 119 2.44 2.21 -14.71
N LEU A 120 1.99 1.57 -15.78
CA LEU A 120 2.69 0.43 -16.39
C LEU A 120 4.06 0.82 -16.95
N ILE A 121 4.17 1.98 -17.61
CA ILE A 121 5.46 2.50 -18.11
C ILE A 121 6.41 2.68 -16.94
N THR A 122 5.97 3.37 -15.88
CA THR A 122 6.80 3.65 -14.69
C THR A 122 7.31 2.35 -14.07
N ALA A 123 6.44 1.35 -13.90
CA ALA A 123 6.81 0.03 -13.39
C ALA A 123 7.84 -0.66 -14.30
N CYS A 124 7.68 -0.60 -15.62
CA CYS A 124 8.64 -1.17 -16.57
C CYS A 124 10.01 -0.48 -16.50
N VAL A 125 10.05 0.84 -16.31
CA VAL A 125 11.33 1.56 -16.11
C VAL A 125 11.99 1.15 -14.80
N GLU A 126 11.22 1.04 -13.71
CA GLU A 126 11.74 0.56 -12.41
C GLU A 126 12.34 -0.85 -12.53
N VAL A 127 11.67 -1.77 -13.22
CA VAL A 127 12.18 -3.14 -13.46
C VAL A 127 13.50 -3.15 -14.21
N VAL A 128 13.57 -2.46 -15.36
CA VAL A 128 14.79 -2.44 -16.18
C VAL A 128 15.91 -1.70 -15.46
N ASN A 129 15.60 -0.63 -14.74
CA ASN A 129 16.57 0.10 -13.95
C ASN A 129 17.15 -0.77 -12.83
N PHE A 130 16.29 -1.51 -12.11
CA PHE A 130 16.71 -2.49 -11.10
C PHE A 130 17.60 -3.58 -11.70
N ALA A 131 17.22 -4.15 -12.85
CA ALA A 131 17.97 -5.22 -13.51
C ALA A 131 19.39 -4.79 -13.93
N TYR A 132 19.56 -3.53 -14.35
CA TYR A 132 20.85 -3.01 -14.80
C TYR A 132 21.71 -2.47 -13.67
N LEU A 133 21.12 -1.70 -12.75
CA LEU A 133 21.89 -0.98 -11.75
C LEU A 133 22.15 -1.82 -10.51
N ARG A 134 21.23 -2.75 -10.17
CA ARG A 134 21.32 -3.65 -9.01
C ARG A 134 21.67 -2.97 -7.66
N SER A 135 21.74 -1.64 -7.60
CA SER A 135 22.37 -0.86 -6.52
C SER A 135 21.39 0.11 -5.86
N GLY A 136 21.58 0.31 -4.55
CA GLY A 136 20.66 1.02 -3.67
C GLY A 136 20.50 2.51 -3.95
N ASP A 137 21.54 3.19 -4.47
CA ASP A 137 21.52 4.66 -4.61
C ASP A 137 20.59 5.15 -5.72
N ARG A 138 20.21 4.26 -6.65
CA ARG A 138 19.25 4.53 -7.74
C ARG A 138 18.08 3.55 -7.73
N ALA A 139 17.83 2.92 -6.58
CA ALA A 139 16.64 2.11 -6.35
C ALA A 139 15.39 3.02 -6.27
N PHE A 140 14.22 2.41 -6.32
CA PHE A 140 12.97 3.08 -6.04
C PHE A 140 13.05 3.91 -4.72
N PRO A 141 12.58 5.18 -4.69
CA PRO A 141 11.74 5.84 -5.69
C PRO A 141 12.49 6.73 -6.68
N TRP A 142 13.80 6.52 -6.89
CA TRP A 142 14.62 7.45 -7.69
C TRP A 142 14.08 7.68 -9.11
N VAL A 143 13.79 6.62 -9.88
CA VAL A 143 13.27 6.77 -11.26
C VAL A 143 11.90 7.45 -11.23
N THR A 144 11.01 6.99 -10.36
CA THR A 144 9.67 7.60 -10.17
C THR A 144 9.76 9.10 -9.86
N LEU A 145 10.74 9.51 -9.06
CA LEU A 145 11.04 10.91 -8.78
C LEU A 145 11.57 11.64 -10.02
N GLN A 146 12.51 11.06 -10.78
CA GLN A 146 13.02 11.66 -12.02
C GLN A 146 11.93 11.85 -13.08
N LEU A 147 10.94 10.96 -13.11
CA LEU A 147 9.78 11.06 -14.01
C LEU A 147 8.77 12.12 -13.56
N GLY A 148 8.93 12.72 -12.37
CA GLY A 148 7.95 13.65 -11.79
C GLY A 148 6.63 12.98 -11.44
N ARG A 149 6.65 11.68 -11.11
CA ARG A 149 5.46 10.84 -10.92
C ARG A 149 5.20 10.41 -9.49
N MET A 150 5.81 11.08 -8.51
CA MET A 150 5.59 10.79 -7.08
C MET A 150 4.11 10.85 -6.66
N HIS A 151 3.31 11.73 -7.28
CA HIS A 151 1.87 11.84 -7.00
C HIS A 151 1.02 10.77 -7.71
N HIS A 152 1.62 9.91 -8.54
CA HIS A 152 0.96 8.86 -9.33
C HIS A 152 1.44 7.46 -8.92
N THR A 153 1.76 7.28 -7.64
CA THR A 153 2.29 6.04 -7.09
C THR A 153 1.22 4.94 -7.00
N LEU A 154 -0.06 5.30 -6.95
CA LEU A 154 -1.17 4.34 -7.08
C LEU A 154 -1.16 3.64 -8.44
N GLU A 155 -0.94 4.40 -9.52
CA GLU A 155 -0.85 3.84 -10.87
C GLU A 155 0.40 2.96 -11.02
N LEU A 156 1.53 3.37 -10.42
CA LEU A 156 2.73 2.52 -10.34
C LEU A 156 2.43 1.21 -9.59
N TRP A 157 1.74 1.27 -8.46
CA TRP A 157 1.35 0.08 -7.68
C TRP A 157 0.51 -0.89 -8.51
N GLN A 158 -0.43 -0.40 -9.31
CA GLN A 158 -1.21 -1.22 -10.23
C GLN A 158 -0.34 -1.77 -11.38
N GLY A 159 0.59 -0.96 -11.88
CA GLY A 159 1.57 -1.36 -12.89
C GLY A 159 2.46 -2.52 -12.42
N CYS A 160 2.90 -2.51 -11.17
CA CYS A 160 3.67 -3.60 -10.56
C CYS A 160 2.87 -4.91 -10.56
N ASP A 161 1.60 -4.88 -10.13
CA ASP A 161 0.71 -6.04 -10.13
C ASP A 161 0.55 -6.61 -11.54
N TRP A 162 0.30 -5.76 -12.54
CA TRP A 162 0.19 -6.20 -13.93
C TRP A 162 1.45 -6.86 -14.47
N ILE A 163 2.64 -6.35 -14.13
CA ILE A 163 3.89 -6.99 -14.55
C ILE A 163 3.97 -8.39 -13.94
N VAL A 164 3.72 -8.54 -12.64
CA VAL A 164 3.81 -9.84 -11.96
C VAL A 164 2.75 -10.82 -12.53
N ASP A 165 1.48 -10.44 -12.47
CA ASP A 165 0.35 -11.30 -12.87
C ASP A 165 0.48 -11.78 -14.33
N HIS A 166 0.86 -10.87 -15.24
CA HIS A 166 0.85 -11.15 -16.67
C HIS A 166 2.17 -11.69 -17.24
N THR A 167 3.25 -11.71 -16.44
CA THR A 167 4.50 -12.39 -16.84
C THR A 167 4.67 -13.77 -16.19
N GLU A 168 4.11 -14.00 -15.00
CA GLU A 168 4.14 -15.31 -14.34
C GLU A 168 3.15 -16.30 -14.96
N ARG A 169 1.94 -15.84 -15.30
CA ARG A 169 0.87 -16.67 -15.87
C ARG A 169 0.33 -16.02 -17.14
N PRO A 170 1.11 -16.05 -18.24
CA PRO A 170 0.68 -15.44 -19.49
C PRO A 170 -0.64 -16.09 -19.96
N PRO A 171 -1.66 -15.28 -20.35
CA PRO A 171 -2.93 -15.81 -20.86
C PRO A 171 -2.72 -16.75 -22.05
N GLU A 172 -3.56 -17.78 -22.18
CA GLU A 172 -3.48 -18.71 -23.31
C GLU A 172 -3.46 -17.97 -24.66
N GLY A 173 -2.58 -18.41 -25.57
CA GLY A 173 -2.40 -17.81 -26.90
C GLY A 173 -1.52 -16.55 -26.95
N THR A 174 -0.82 -16.20 -25.87
CA THR A 174 0.19 -15.14 -25.86
C THR A 174 1.58 -15.67 -26.23
N GLU A 175 1.71 -16.22 -27.44
CA GLU A 175 2.99 -16.70 -27.95
C GLU A 175 4.02 -15.55 -27.98
N GLY A 176 5.13 -15.72 -27.24
CA GLY A 176 6.19 -14.71 -27.12
C GLY A 176 6.07 -13.74 -25.94
N CYS A 177 5.18 -13.97 -24.96
CA CYS A 177 5.28 -13.30 -23.66
C CYS A 177 6.66 -13.48 -23.01
N VAL A 178 7.07 -12.50 -22.18
CA VAL A 178 8.33 -12.59 -21.43
C VAL A 178 8.27 -13.84 -20.53
N PRO A 179 9.21 -14.80 -20.64
CA PRO A 179 9.13 -16.06 -19.94
C PRO A 179 9.46 -15.87 -18.46
N GLY A 180 8.43 -15.63 -17.64
CA GLY A 180 8.56 -15.45 -16.19
C GLY A 180 9.35 -14.20 -15.80
N ILE A 181 8.89 -13.53 -14.75
CA ILE A 181 9.71 -12.54 -14.06
C ILE A 181 10.70 -13.28 -13.13
N PRO A 182 11.99 -12.92 -13.11
CA PRO A 182 12.92 -13.49 -12.12
C PRO A 182 12.43 -13.20 -10.69
N GLU A 183 12.61 -14.16 -9.77
CA GLU A 183 12.18 -14.04 -8.37
C GLU A 183 12.68 -12.74 -7.71
N GLU A 184 13.95 -12.36 -7.93
CA GLU A 184 14.54 -11.12 -7.42
C GLU A 184 13.79 -9.85 -7.90
N VAL A 185 13.26 -9.86 -9.12
CA VAL A 185 12.49 -8.73 -9.67
C VAL A 185 11.07 -8.74 -9.12
N ALA A 186 10.46 -9.91 -8.95
CA ALA A 186 9.16 -10.02 -8.29
C ALA A 186 9.23 -9.56 -6.82
N GLU A 187 10.28 -9.96 -6.09
CA GLU A 187 10.57 -9.47 -4.74
C GLU A 187 10.79 -7.94 -4.72
N TYR A 188 11.49 -7.39 -5.73
CA TYR A 188 11.65 -5.93 -5.86
C TYR A 188 10.33 -5.21 -6.11
N LEU A 189 9.47 -5.70 -7.00
CA LEU A 189 8.16 -5.11 -7.26
C LEU A 189 7.24 -5.20 -6.02
N ALA A 190 7.24 -6.34 -5.33
CA ALA A 190 6.55 -6.49 -4.06
C ALA A 190 7.11 -5.54 -2.98
N ALA A 191 8.43 -5.28 -3.00
CA ALA A 191 9.05 -4.30 -2.13
C ALA A 191 8.60 -2.86 -2.47
N ILE A 192 8.41 -2.50 -3.74
CA ILE A 192 7.82 -1.21 -4.11
C ILE A 192 6.39 -1.07 -3.56
N GLN A 193 5.55 -2.09 -3.77
CA GLN A 193 4.14 -2.09 -3.42
C GLN A 193 3.92 -2.11 -1.90
N ALA A 194 4.34 -3.19 -1.24
CA ALA A 194 4.05 -3.50 0.15
C ALA A 194 5.27 -3.37 1.07
N GLY A 195 6.49 -3.54 0.53
CA GLY A 195 7.68 -3.70 1.36
C GLY A 195 8.42 -2.42 1.73
N VAL A 196 8.23 -1.30 1.03
CA VAL A 196 9.09 -0.12 1.23
C VAL A 196 8.36 1.20 1.16
N ARG A 197 7.45 1.53 0.22
CA ARG A 197 6.86 2.89 0.28
C ARG A 197 5.48 3.15 -0.29
N VAL A 198 4.95 2.43 -1.29
CA VAL A 198 3.70 2.92 -1.93
C VAL A 198 2.50 2.80 -0.99
N GLU A 199 2.21 1.60 -0.49
CA GLU A 199 1.11 1.41 0.47
C GLU A 199 1.36 2.12 1.79
N GLU A 200 2.62 2.17 2.26
CA GLU A 200 2.94 2.69 3.59
C GLU A 200 3.13 4.21 3.65
N GLU A 201 3.42 4.92 2.54
CA GLU A 201 3.77 6.36 2.59
C GLU A 201 3.39 7.11 1.30
N LEU A 202 3.91 6.67 0.14
CA LEU A 202 3.93 7.47 -1.08
C LEU A 202 2.57 7.60 -1.76
N ALA A 203 1.65 6.65 -1.58
CA ALA A 203 0.29 6.85 -2.02
C ALA A 203 -0.40 7.96 -1.22
N PHE A 204 0.04 8.22 0.01
CA PHE A 204 -0.61 9.14 0.94
C PHE A 204 0.05 10.53 0.98
N ILE A 205 0.98 10.86 0.10
CA ILE A 205 1.54 12.22 0.03
C ILE A 205 0.50 13.24 -0.47
N ASP A 206 0.71 14.52 -0.16
CA ASP A 206 -0.12 15.60 -0.66
C ASP A 206 -0.29 15.57 -2.18
N GLY A 207 -1.53 15.76 -2.64
CA GLY A 207 -1.85 15.79 -4.07
C GLY A 207 -1.74 14.44 -4.78
N SER A 208 -1.61 13.33 -4.04
CA SER A 208 -1.58 11.99 -4.61
C SER A 208 -2.86 11.63 -5.39
N ALA A 209 -2.72 10.71 -6.34
CA ALA A 209 -3.83 10.24 -7.15
C ALA A 209 -4.89 9.53 -6.32
N ILE A 210 -4.51 8.76 -5.27
CA ILE A 210 -5.47 8.08 -4.39
C ILE A 210 -6.38 9.08 -3.67
N PHE A 211 -5.85 10.22 -3.20
CA PHE A 211 -6.64 11.30 -2.58
C PHE A 211 -7.75 11.75 -3.52
N ARG A 212 -7.39 12.08 -4.77
CA ARG A 212 -8.34 12.55 -5.78
C ARG A 212 -9.39 11.49 -6.12
N ARG A 213 -8.99 10.23 -6.21
CA ARG A 213 -9.90 9.11 -6.52
C ARG A 213 -10.85 8.83 -5.37
N ILE A 214 -10.39 8.81 -4.12
CA ILE A 214 -11.26 8.66 -2.94
C ILE A 214 -12.31 9.79 -2.88
N MET A 215 -11.89 11.04 -3.12
CA MET A 215 -12.84 12.16 -3.17
C MET A 215 -13.83 12.02 -4.33
N ALA A 216 -13.39 11.50 -5.49
CA ALA A 216 -14.24 11.30 -6.66
C ALA A 216 -15.25 10.16 -6.49
N THR A 217 -14.96 9.13 -5.68
CA THR A 217 -15.89 8.02 -5.42
C THR A 217 -17.01 8.40 -4.45
N GLY A 218 -17.02 9.63 -3.93
CA GLY A 218 -18.01 10.08 -2.97
C GLY A 218 -17.86 9.44 -1.59
N ALA A 219 -16.71 8.84 -1.29
CA ALA A 219 -16.35 8.47 0.07
C ALA A 219 -16.27 9.76 0.89
N SER A 220 -17.35 10.06 1.61
CA SER A 220 -17.47 11.21 2.49
C SER A 220 -16.42 11.08 3.59
N TRP A 221 -15.32 11.82 3.49
CA TRP A 221 -14.51 12.12 4.66
C TRP A 221 -15.35 12.99 5.58
N ALA A 222 -15.52 12.55 6.82
CA ALA A 222 -16.02 13.42 7.86
C ALA A 222 -14.98 14.54 8.05
N GLY A 223 -15.13 15.62 7.29
CA GLY A 223 -14.17 16.71 7.31
C GLY A 223 -14.02 17.27 8.74
N PRO A 224 -12.80 17.59 9.19
CA PRO A 224 -12.59 18.23 10.48
C PRO A 224 -13.13 19.66 10.39
N GLY A 225 -14.40 19.85 10.73
CA GLY A 225 -15.04 21.17 10.71
C GLY A 225 -16.56 21.17 10.77
N SER A 226 -17.24 20.06 10.47
CA SER A 226 -18.70 19.97 10.58
C SER A 226 -19.08 19.35 11.93
N SER A 227 -19.15 20.15 12.99
CA SER A 227 -19.68 19.75 14.29
C SER A 227 -21.20 19.52 14.31
N ASN A 228 -21.83 19.33 13.14
CA ASN A 228 -23.27 19.18 13.02
C ASN A 228 -23.63 17.98 12.11
N PRO A 229 -23.90 16.79 12.68
CA PRO A 229 -24.29 15.60 11.89
C PRO A 229 -25.59 15.80 11.10
N ALA A 230 -26.39 16.83 11.39
CA ALA A 230 -27.60 17.19 10.67
C ALA A 230 -27.34 17.89 9.30
N GLU A 231 -26.20 18.58 9.12
CA GLU A 231 -25.89 19.27 7.85
C GLU A 231 -25.29 18.31 6.81
N ALA A 232 -24.52 17.31 7.24
CA ALA A 232 -23.99 16.27 6.35
C ALA A 232 -25.10 15.35 5.79
N ALA A 233 -26.12 15.05 6.59
CA ALA A 233 -27.30 14.29 6.14
C ALA A 233 -28.17 15.10 5.15
N GLY A 234 -28.35 16.40 5.38
CA GLY A 234 -29.16 17.28 4.52
C GLY A 234 -28.56 17.52 3.13
N ALA A 235 -27.23 17.46 2.98
CA ALA A 235 -26.56 17.60 1.69
C ALA A 235 -26.68 16.36 0.79
N ALA A 236 -26.81 15.16 1.38
CA ALA A 236 -27.01 13.91 0.66
C ALA A 236 -28.49 13.68 0.27
N GLU A 237 -29.44 14.09 1.12
CA GLU A 237 -30.88 13.97 0.83
C GLU A 237 -31.41 14.99 -0.19
N ALA A 238 -30.74 16.13 -0.37
CA ALA A 238 -31.14 17.14 -1.36
C ALA A 238 -30.87 16.72 -2.82
N ALA A 239 -30.20 15.58 -3.05
CA ALA A 239 -29.89 15.08 -4.39
C ALA A 239 -31.01 14.23 -5.03
N ASP A 240 -31.99 13.73 -4.25
CA ASP A 240 -32.94 12.70 -4.70
C ASP A 240 -34.43 12.99 -4.40
N VAL A 241 -34.83 14.25 -4.24
CA VAL A 241 -36.27 14.60 -4.15
C VAL A 241 -36.80 15.10 -5.50
N ASP A 242 -37.26 14.15 -6.31
CA ASP A 242 -38.23 14.39 -7.38
C ASP A 242 -39.55 14.87 -6.75
N MET A 243 -39.86 16.15 -6.92
CA MET A 243 -41.16 16.71 -6.52
C MET A 243 -42.17 16.51 -7.65
N ASP A 244 -43.00 15.48 -7.51
CA ASP A 244 -44.23 15.30 -8.27
C ASP A 244 -45.23 16.39 -7.82
N GLY A 245 -45.66 17.23 -8.77
CA GLY A 245 -46.44 18.44 -8.48
C GLY A 245 -47.23 18.91 -9.70
N SER A 246 -48.51 18.58 -9.69
CA SER A 246 -49.57 18.88 -10.65
C SER A 246 -49.79 20.37 -10.96
N ASP A 247 -50.13 20.65 -12.23
CA ASP A 247 -50.99 21.71 -12.77
C ASP A 247 -51.11 23.06 -12.02
N THR A 248 -50.57 24.13 -12.63
CA THR A 248 -51.35 25.32 -13.02
C THR A 248 -50.57 26.15 -14.05
N GLY A 249 -51.25 26.61 -15.09
CA GLY A 249 -50.65 27.01 -16.36
C GLY A 249 -49.89 28.34 -16.43
N SER A 250 -49.00 28.41 -17.42
CA SER A 250 -48.59 29.64 -18.12
C SER A 250 -47.83 29.30 -19.42
N PRO A 251 -48.16 29.90 -20.58
CA PRO A 251 -47.47 29.62 -21.84
C PRO A 251 -46.29 30.57 -22.01
N GLY A 252 -45.12 30.16 -21.51
CA GLY A 252 -43.84 30.85 -21.73
C GLY A 252 -42.92 30.02 -22.61
N LYS A 253 -42.83 30.36 -23.90
CA LYS A 253 -41.85 29.78 -24.83
C LYS A 253 -40.42 30.08 -24.37
N GLY A 254 -39.75 29.09 -23.77
CA GLY A 254 -38.32 29.10 -23.50
C GLY A 254 -37.66 27.85 -24.10
N ARG A 255 -37.21 27.95 -25.35
CA ARG A 255 -36.45 26.90 -26.04
C ARG A 255 -35.04 26.79 -25.45
N GLY A 256 -34.66 25.58 -25.06
CA GLY A 256 -33.32 25.04 -25.32
C GLY A 256 -32.25 25.30 -24.27
N GLN A 257 -32.24 24.51 -23.20
CA GLN A 257 -31.00 24.19 -22.48
C GLN A 257 -31.06 22.84 -21.74
N GLN A 258 -31.57 21.80 -22.39
CA GLN A 258 -31.25 20.41 -22.00
C GLN A 258 -29.94 20.01 -22.68
N GLY A 259 -28.84 20.52 -22.14
CA GLY A 259 -27.50 20.29 -22.63
C GLY A 259 -26.67 19.46 -21.66
N ARG A 260 -26.61 18.15 -21.91
CA ARG A 260 -25.52 17.25 -21.50
C ARG A 260 -25.26 17.12 -19.98
N ARG A 261 -26.13 16.40 -19.26
CA ARG A 261 -25.65 15.56 -18.14
C ARG A 261 -24.80 14.44 -18.77
N ARG A 262 -23.48 14.70 -18.80
CA ARG A 262 -22.45 13.89 -19.46
C ARG A 262 -22.26 12.54 -18.75
N LYS A 263 -22.26 11.46 -19.54
CA LYS A 263 -21.39 10.27 -19.60
C LYS A 263 -20.22 10.08 -18.58
N TYR A 264 -20.30 10.49 -17.32
CA TYR A 264 -19.23 10.29 -16.32
C TYR A 264 -19.41 9.06 -15.42
N GLY A 265 -20.55 8.35 -15.51
CA GLY A 265 -20.84 7.20 -14.64
C GLY A 265 -19.88 6.01 -14.76
N GLY A 266 -19.18 5.87 -15.90
CA GLY A 266 -18.28 4.73 -16.13
C GLY A 266 -16.89 4.86 -15.50
N ARG A 267 -16.40 6.07 -15.19
CA ARG A 267 -15.06 6.24 -14.56
C ARG A 267 -15.12 6.05 -13.05
N SER A 268 -16.20 6.50 -12.42
CA SER A 268 -16.39 6.40 -10.97
C SER A 268 -16.35 4.95 -10.47
N THR A 269 -16.83 3.98 -11.26
CA THR A 269 -16.83 2.57 -10.87
C THR A 269 -15.43 1.96 -10.96
N VAL A 270 -14.67 2.26 -12.01
CA VAL A 270 -13.28 1.80 -12.18
C VAL A 270 -12.39 2.35 -11.06
N ASP A 271 -12.53 3.64 -10.74
CA ASP A 271 -11.81 4.28 -9.64
C ASP A 271 -12.19 3.65 -8.29
N ALA A 272 -13.48 3.38 -8.04
CA ALA A 272 -13.92 2.72 -6.81
C ALA A 272 -13.33 1.31 -6.65
N VAL A 273 -13.27 0.52 -7.73
CA VAL A 273 -12.67 -0.82 -7.70
C VAL A 273 -11.18 -0.75 -7.40
N LEU A 274 -10.44 0.16 -8.06
CA LEU A 274 -9.00 0.32 -7.82
C LEU A 274 -8.71 0.79 -6.39
N VAL A 275 -9.43 1.82 -5.92
CA VAL A 275 -9.32 2.34 -4.55
C VAL A 275 -9.66 1.24 -3.54
N GLY A 276 -10.76 0.51 -3.75
CA GLY A 276 -11.17 -0.57 -2.85
C GLY A 276 -10.12 -1.69 -2.76
N ARG A 277 -9.54 -2.11 -3.89
CA ARG A 277 -8.45 -3.09 -3.93
C ARG A 277 -7.21 -2.57 -3.20
N PHE A 278 -6.83 -1.31 -3.44
CA PHE A 278 -5.69 -0.67 -2.78
C PHE A 278 -5.87 -0.60 -1.26
N LEU A 279 -7.01 -0.09 -0.78
CA LEU A 279 -7.29 0.00 0.66
C LEU A 279 -7.41 -1.38 1.31
N SER A 280 -7.92 -2.39 0.60
CA SER A 280 -7.93 -3.77 1.09
C SER A 280 -6.51 -4.33 1.28
N ASN A 281 -5.59 -4.07 0.34
CA ASN A 281 -4.19 -4.46 0.48
C ASN A 281 -3.50 -3.68 1.60
N LEU A 282 -3.76 -2.37 1.72
CA LEU A 282 -3.29 -1.56 2.84
C LEU A 282 -3.72 -2.12 4.20
N GLY A 283 -5.00 -2.50 4.35
CA GLY A 283 -5.51 -3.12 5.57
C GLY A 283 -4.81 -4.44 5.88
N ARG A 284 -4.54 -5.28 4.86
CA ARG A 284 -3.75 -6.50 5.02
C ARG A 284 -2.32 -6.20 5.48
N THR A 285 -1.67 -5.22 4.87
CA THR A 285 -0.32 -4.76 5.25
C THR A 285 -0.32 -4.26 6.70
N ALA A 286 -1.24 -3.38 7.07
CA ALA A 286 -1.41 -2.88 8.44
C ALA A 286 -1.60 -4.03 9.45
N MET A 287 -2.43 -5.02 9.13
CA MET A 287 -2.67 -6.19 9.97
C MET A 287 -1.38 -7.02 10.16
N LEU A 288 -0.69 -7.38 9.08
CA LEU A 288 0.55 -8.17 9.15
C LEU A 288 1.64 -7.47 9.99
N ARG A 289 1.77 -6.16 9.82
CA ARG A 289 2.69 -5.33 10.61
C ARG A 289 2.29 -5.29 12.08
N THR A 290 1.00 -5.09 12.36
CA THR A 290 0.42 -5.10 13.71
C THR A 290 0.74 -6.40 14.44
N PHE A 291 0.41 -7.54 13.83
CA PHE A 291 0.68 -8.85 14.46
C PHE A 291 2.18 -9.07 14.71
N SER A 292 3.03 -8.66 13.78
CA SER A 292 4.49 -8.81 13.92
C SER A 292 5.03 -7.99 15.09
N VAL A 293 4.65 -6.72 15.17
CA VAL A 293 5.13 -5.80 16.23
C VAL A 293 4.51 -6.14 17.57
N CYS A 294 3.19 -6.35 17.65
CA CYS A 294 2.52 -6.64 18.91
C CYS A 294 3.01 -7.95 19.53
N LYS A 295 3.33 -8.97 18.72
CA LYS A 295 3.93 -10.22 19.23
C LYS A 295 5.27 -9.95 19.93
N GLU A 296 6.12 -9.12 19.35
CA GLU A 296 7.41 -8.77 19.95
C GLU A 296 7.22 -7.90 21.21
N VAL A 297 6.30 -6.93 21.17
CA VAL A 297 5.92 -6.13 22.34
C VAL A 297 5.47 -7.03 23.50
N LEU A 298 4.59 -8.01 23.24
CA LEU A 298 4.14 -8.94 24.28
C LEU A 298 5.26 -9.84 24.81
N ALA A 299 6.21 -10.24 23.95
CA ALA A 299 7.38 -11.02 24.36
C ALA A 299 8.31 -10.22 25.29
N GLN A 300 8.49 -8.93 25.02
CA GLN A 300 9.37 -8.06 25.82
C GLN A 300 8.72 -7.47 27.08
N PHE A 301 7.38 -7.42 27.12
CA PHE A 301 6.63 -6.88 28.26
C PHE A 301 5.60 -7.91 28.79
N PRO A 302 6.03 -8.92 29.58
CA PRO A 302 5.13 -9.96 30.08
C PRO A 302 3.95 -9.45 30.93
N ALA A 303 4.12 -8.33 31.65
CA ALA A 303 3.03 -7.71 32.39
C ALA A 303 1.90 -7.23 31.46
N LEU A 304 2.26 -6.69 30.29
CA LEU A 304 1.30 -6.29 29.27
C LEU A 304 0.61 -7.52 28.65
N HIS A 305 1.32 -8.64 28.49
CA HIS A 305 0.71 -9.90 28.05
C HIS A 305 -0.35 -10.42 29.03
N LEU A 306 -0.12 -10.26 30.34
CA LEU A 306 -1.12 -10.60 31.35
C LEU A 306 -2.32 -9.64 31.34
N ALA A 307 -2.08 -8.35 31.13
CA ALA A 307 -3.13 -7.32 31.12
C ALA A 307 -3.98 -7.33 29.82
N CYS A 308 -3.34 -7.62 28.69
CA CYS A 308 -3.94 -7.55 27.36
C CYS A 308 -3.35 -8.66 26.44
N PRO A 309 -3.73 -9.93 26.64
CA PRO A 309 -3.19 -11.03 25.82
C PRO A 309 -3.59 -10.92 24.34
N ALA A 310 -4.75 -10.34 24.05
CA ALA A 310 -5.26 -10.06 22.71
C ALA A 310 -4.84 -8.67 22.18
N LEU A 311 -3.64 -8.20 22.55
CA LEU A 311 -3.12 -6.92 22.07
C LEU A 311 -3.11 -6.81 20.53
N PRO A 312 -2.63 -7.80 19.76
CA PRO A 312 -2.62 -7.72 18.31
C PRO A 312 -4.01 -7.46 17.71
N GLU A 313 -5.01 -8.22 18.15
CA GLU A 313 -6.39 -8.13 17.66
C GLU A 313 -7.01 -6.77 18.00
N ARG A 314 -6.78 -6.28 19.22
CA ARG A 314 -7.28 -4.97 19.65
C ARG A 314 -6.61 -3.81 18.92
N VAL A 315 -5.31 -3.92 18.61
CA VAL A 315 -4.64 -2.91 17.78
C VAL A 315 -5.16 -2.96 16.35
N CYS A 316 -5.47 -4.15 15.80
CA CYS A 316 -6.11 -4.25 14.48
C CYS A 316 -7.45 -3.52 14.45
N VAL A 317 -8.29 -3.64 15.49
CA VAL A 317 -9.55 -2.87 15.56
C VAL A 317 -9.32 -1.37 15.51
N VAL A 318 -8.32 -0.86 16.24
CA VAL A 318 -7.98 0.58 16.20
C VAL A 318 -7.46 0.99 14.82
N MET A 319 -6.68 0.14 14.15
CA MET A 319 -6.22 0.36 12.78
C MET A 319 -7.37 0.28 11.76
N ASP A 320 -8.36 -0.59 11.97
CA ASP A 320 -9.53 -0.69 11.11
C ASP A 320 -10.35 0.60 11.20
N VAL A 321 -10.63 1.10 12.41
CA VAL A 321 -11.29 2.40 12.63
C VAL A 321 -10.48 3.53 11.99
N LEU A 322 -9.15 3.52 12.13
CA LEU A 322 -8.28 4.50 11.47
C LEU A 322 -8.48 4.48 9.95
N LEU A 323 -8.46 3.30 9.32
CA LEU A 323 -8.53 3.20 7.86
C LEU A 323 -9.94 3.39 7.30
N SER A 324 -10.99 3.12 8.09
CA SER A 324 -12.39 3.25 7.65
C SER A 324 -13.01 4.61 7.97
N GLU A 325 -12.70 5.19 9.13
CA GLU A 325 -13.33 6.42 9.64
C GLU A 325 -12.39 7.62 9.65
N HIS A 326 -11.07 7.39 9.77
CA HIS A 326 -10.07 8.44 9.94
C HIS A 326 -8.91 8.35 8.93
N LEU A 327 -9.21 7.94 7.70
CA LEU A 327 -8.20 7.72 6.66
C LEU A 327 -7.40 8.99 6.36
N GLU A 328 -8.00 10.17 6.59
CA GLU A 328 -7.34 11.47 6.48
C GLU A 328 -6.07 11.58 7.32
N LEU A 329 -5.98 10.86 8.45
CA LEU A 329 -4.81 10.90 9.33
C LEU A 329 -3.58 10.22 8.73
N VAL A 330 -3.77 9.34 7.74
CA VAL A 330 -2.67 8.65 7.05
C VAL A 330 -2.00 9.57 6.02
N PHE A 331 -2.68 10.61 5.54
CA PHE A 331 -2.11 11.53 4.55
C PHE A 331 -0.93 12.33 5.10
N GLY A 332 0.15 12.38 4.33
CA GLY A 332 1.44 12.96 4.72
C GLY A 332 2.23 12.12 5.72
N GLN A 333 1.75 10.93 6.09
CA GLN A 333 2.34 10.10 7.12
C GLN A 333 2.80 8.75 6.58
N HIS A 334 3.73 8.15 7.31
CA HIS A 334 4.06 6.73 7.16
C HIS A 334 3.08 5.89 7.98
N LEU A 335 2.52 4.82 7.43
CA LEU A 335 1.55 3.92 8.07
C LEU A 335 2.03 3.44 9.45
N SER A 336 3.32 3.13 9.57
CA SER A 336 3.96 2.73 10.82
C SER A 336 3.93 3.79 11.93
N VAL A 337 3.87 5.08 11.61
CA VAL A 337 3.63 6.14 12.60
C VAL A 337 2.23 5.98 13.19
N CYS A 338 1.22 5.76 12.34
CA CYS A 338 -0.14 5.51 12.77
C CYS A 338 -0.26 4.20 13.56
N LEU A 339 0.43 3.14 13.15
CA LEU A 339 0.50 1.88 13.90
C LEU A 339 1.14 2.06 15.28
N ALA A 340 2.23 2.81 15.41
CA ALA A 340 2.84 3.13 16.70
C ALA A 340 1.85 3.87 17.61
N CYS A 341 1.07 4.79 17.05
CA CYS A 341 0.01 5.50 17.76
C CYS A 341 -1.11 4.56 18.20
N ALA A 342 -1.57 3.65 17.33
CA ALA A 342 -2.59 2.66 17.63
C ALA A 342 -2.15 1.70 18.75
N ILE A 343 -0.91 1.19 18.70
CA ILE A 343 -0.34 0.36 19.78
C ILE A 343 -0.34 1.13 21.10
N TYR A 344 0.19 2.35 21.09
CA TYR A 344 0.25 3.17 22.30
C TYR A 344 -1.15 3.45 22.86
N TYR A 345 -2.09 3.81 22.00
CA TYR A 345 -3.49 4.07 22.35
C TYR A 345 -4.14 2.86 23.01
N THR A 346 -4.05 1.68 22.39
CA THR A 346 -4.62 0.43 22.93
C THR A 346 -4.00 0.07 24.28
N VAL A 347 -2.69 0.19 24.44
CA VAL A 347 -2.01 -0.05 25.74
C VAL A 347 -2.55 0.90 26.82
N ARG A 348 -2.78 2.18 26.48
CA ARG A 348 -3.32 3.18 27.41
C ARG A 348 -4.77 2.90 27.80
N LEU A 349 -5.60 2.42 26.88
CA LEU A 349 -6.98 2.00 27.19
C LEU A 349 -7.03 0.86 28.21
N HIS A 350 -5.98 0.03 28.29
CA HIS A 350 -5.85 -1.02 29.30
C HIS A 350 -5.15 -0.57 30.59
N GLY A 351 -4.93 0.74 30.78
CA GLY A 351 -4.33 1.29 31.99
C GLY A 351 -2.82 1.03 32.12
N GLU A 352 -2.20 0.48 31.08
CA GLU A 352 -0.77 0.20 31.04
C GLU A 352 0.01 1.39 30.48
N MET A 353 1.32 1.41 30.77
CA MET A 353 2.22 2.47 30.29
C MET A 353 3.44 1.88 29.58
N LEU A 354 3.46 2.03 28.27
CA LEU A 354 4.61 1.72 27.44
C LEU A 354 5.12 3.01 26.77
N PRO A 355 6.34 3.49 27.06
CA PRO A 355 6.86 4.71 26.42
C PRO A 355 6.92 4.57 24.90
N PHE A 356 6.52 5.63 24.17
CA PHE A 356 6.58 5.69 22.69
C PHE A 356 7.92 5.23 22.13
N ARG A 357 9.02 5.73 22.72
CA ARG A 357 10.38 5.37 22.30
C ARG A 357 10.65 3.86 22.31
N LYS A 358 10.03 3.11 23.22
CA LYS A 358 10.18 1.64 23.25
C LYS A 358 9.40 0.99 22.09
N ILE A 359 8.21 1.49 21.80
CA ILE A 359 7.38 0.99 20.68
C ILE A 359 8.12 1.26 19.36
N THR A 360 8.54 2.50 19.11
CA THR A 360 9.18 2.89 17.84
C THR A 360 10.53 2.19 17.65
N TRP A 361 11.31 2.00 18.72
CA TRP A 361 12.54 1.21 18.67
C TRP A 361 12.25 -0.25 18.29
N LEU A 362 11.26 -0.89 18.91
CA LEU A 362 10.87 -2.27 18.55
C LEU A 362 10.37 -2.37 17.12
N MET A 363 9.62 -1.38 16.66
CA MET A 363 9.17 -1.35 15.27
C MET A 363 10.34 -1.25 14.30
N ALA A 364 11.36 -0.43 14.59
CA ALA A 364 12.58 -0.36 13.78
C ALA A 364 13.39 -1.67 13.79
N GLU A 365 13.31 -2.48 14.86
CA GLU A 365 13.96 -3.79 14.91
C GLU A 365 13.18 -4.89 14.16
N VAL A 366 11.85 -4.89 14.28
CA VAL A 366 10.98 -5.95 13.76
C VAL A 366 10.60 -5.71 12.30
N LEU A 367 10.35 -4.46 11.92
CA LEU A 367 9.89 -4.12 10.60
C LEU A 367 11.08 -3.84 9.67
N PRO A 368 11.18 -4.53 8.52
CA PRO A 368 12.23 -4.26 7.56
C PRO A 368 12.08 -2.83 7.03
N HIS A 369 13.22 -2.19 6.73
CA HIS A 369 13.28 -0.84 6.14
C HIS A 369 12.82 0.32 7.03
N HIS A 370 12.53 0.06 8.30
CA HIS A 370 12.21 1.09 9.29
C HIS A 370 13.46 1.52 10.05
N ASP A 371 13.57 2.81 10.33
CA ASP A 371 14.65 3.36 11.16
C ASP A 371 14.13 4.41 12.15
N GLU A 372 15.04 5.00 12.93
CA GLU A 372 14.69 6.05 13.88
C GLU A 372 14.15 7.31 13.17
N ALA A 373 14.53 7.55 11.91
CA ALA A 373 14.07 8.71 11.14
C ALA A 373 12.57 8.61 10.81
N THR A 374 12.06 7.40 10.51
CA THR A 374 10.63 7.14 10.29
C THR A 374 9.75 7.70 11.43
N PHE A 375 10.25 7.67 12.66
CA PHE A 375 9.48 8.05 13.86
C PHE A 375 9.88 9.40 14.47
N SER A 376 11.03 9.96 14.08
CA SER A 376 11.54 11.23 14.62
C SER A 376 11.24 12.45 13.74
N ARG A 377 10.83 12.24 12.48
CA ARG A 377 10.46 13.30 11.54
C ARG A 377 9.08 13.03 10.93
N VAL A 378 8.06 13.34 11.70
CA VAL A 378 6.64 13.15 11.39
C VAL A 378 6.03 14.51 11.10
N GLU A 379 5.25 14.61 10.04
CA GLU A 379 4.65 15.88 9.62
C GLU A 379 3.50 16.27 10.57
N LEU A 380 3.49 17.52 11.04
CA LEU A 380 2.52 18.04 11.99
C LEU A 380 1.77 19.22 11.36
N PRO A 381 0.47 19.40 11.66
CA PRO A 381 -0.21 20.63 11.32
C PRO A 381 0.45 21.81 12.05
N PRO A 382 0.31 23.05 11.55
CA PRO A 382 0.74 24.24 12.28
C PRO A 382 0.13 24.35 13.69
N GLU A 383 0.88 24.87 14.67
CA GLU A 383 0.42 25.03 16.06
C GLU A 383 -0.70 26.07 16.24
N ASP A 384 -0.77 27.03 15.33
CA ASP A 384 -1.75 28.12 15.32
C ASP A 384 -3.14 27.70 14.81
N GLY A 385 -3.28 26.46 14.33
CA GLY A 385 -4.54 25.91 13.87
C GLY A 385 -5.03 26.48 12.54
N THR A 386 -4.18 27.16 11.76
CA THR A 386 -4.56 27.73 10.45
C THR A 386 -4.79 26.67 9.36
N GLY A 387 -4.70 25.39 9.72
CA GLY A 387 -4.71 24.28 8.78
C GLY A 387 -3.38 24.19 8.03
N TRP A 388 -3.28 23.24 7.10
CA TRP A 388 -2.10 23.04 6.27
C TRP A 388 -1.90 24.22 5.32
N ASP A 389 -1.12 25.20 5.73
CA ASP A 389 -0.83 26.43 4.97
C ASP A 389 0.38 26.28 4.01
N GLY A 390 0.96 25.07 3.95
CA GLY A 390 2.16 24.74 3.19
C GLY A 390 3.46 24.95 3.97
N SER A 391 3.41 25.55 5.16
CA SER A 391 4.51 25.42 6.13
C SER A 391 4.46 24.02 6.73
N ARG A 392 5.59 23.31 6.63
CA ARG A 392 5.71 21.94 7.14
C ARG A 392 6.44 21.98 8.47
N ASP A 393 5.67 21.84 9.55
CA ASP A 393 6.22 21.57 10.86
C ASP A 393 6.49 20.07 10.99
N TYR A 394 7.59 19.73 11.64
CA TYR A 394 7.98 18.34 11.90
C TYR A 394 8.18 18.13 13.40
N GLY A 395 7.71 16.98 13.89
CA GLY A 395 8.01 16.51 15.24
C GLY A 395 8.20 15.01 15.28
N ASP A 396 8.24 14.44 16.47
CA ASP A 396 8.30 12.99 16.63
C ASP A 396 6.89 12.35 16.61
N THR A 397 6.83 11.02 16.53
CA THR A 397 5.58 10.25 16.58
C THR A 397 4.75 10.58 17.83
N ARG A 398 5.39 10.96 18.95
CA ARG A 398 4.66 11.35 20.17
C ARG A 398 3.96 12.70 19.98
N ALA A 399 4.59 13.67 19.34
CA ALA A 399 3.97 14.94 19.02
C ALA A 399 2.78 14.74 18.09
N TYR A 400 2.92 13.91 17.04
CA TYR A 400 1.83 13.53 16.16
C TYR A 400 0.69 12.84 16.90
N TYR A 401 1.01 11.90 17.80
CA TYR A 401 0.01 11.23 18.63
C TYR A 401 -0.85 12.23 19.41
N ASN A 402 -0.23 13.17 20.13
CA ASN A 402 -0.96 14.08 20.99
C ASN A 402 -1.74 15.16 20.20
N ARG A 403 -1.20 15.62 19.07
CA ARG A 403 -1.75 16.75 18.31
C ARG A 403 -2.73 16.35 17.22
N VAL A 404 -2.56 15.16 16.64
CA VAL A 404 -3.27 14.73 15.41
C VAL A 404 -4.07 13.46 15.66
N PHE A 405 -3.43 12.40 16.17
CA PHE A 405 -4.08 11.09 16.31
C PHE A 405 -5.09 11.04 17.47
N LEU A 406 -4.70 11.52 18.65
CA LEU A 406 -5.51 11.39 19.87
C LEU A 406 -6.82 12.18 19.82
N PRO A 407 -6.90 13.42 19.30
CA PRO A 407 -8.15 14.18 19.29
C PRO A 407 -9.36 13.45 18.68
N PRO A 408 -9.29 12.85 17.47
CA PRO A 408 -10.40 12.05 16.93
C PRO A 408 -10.60 10.75 17.73
N PHE A 409 -9.52 10.08 18.14
CA PHE A 409 -9.62 8.81 18.87
C PHE A 409 -10.11 8.95 20.31
N ALA A 410 -10.04 10.14 20.92
CA ALA A 410 -10.50 10.40 22.28
C ALA A 410 -12.02 10.24 22.44
N ALA A 411 -12.77 10.21 21.34
CA ALA A 411 -14.20 9.92 21.33
C ALA A 411 -14.52 8.44 21.59
N TYR A 412 -13.54 7.55 21.38
CA TYR A 412 -13.71 6.10 21.53
C TYR A 412 -13.27 5.66 22.93
N ASP A 413 -14.07 4.85 23.60
CA ASP A 413 -13.65 4.12 24.79
C ASP A 413 -13.39 2.64 24.49
N ALA A 414 -12.88 1.91 25.48
CA ALA A 414 -12.56 0.49 25.32
C ALA A 414 -13.80 -0.37 25.04
N SER A 415 -14.96 -0.02 25.59
CA SER A 415 -16.23 -0.73 25.36
C SER A 415 -16.75 -0.54 23.95
N GLN A 416 -16.65 0.68 23.39
CA GLN A 416 -17.06 0.99 22.03
C GLN A 416 -16.19 0.26 21.00
N LEU A 417 -14.88 0.20 21.23
CA LEU A 417 -13.96 -0.45 20.30
C LEU A 417 -13.99 -1.98 20.41
N PHE A 418 -14.02 -2.52 21.62
CA PHE A 418 -13.76 -3.94 21.84
C PHE A 418 -14.99 -4.72 22.35
N GLY A 419 -16.10 -4.04 22.62
CA GLY A 419 -17.31 -4.62 23.21
C GLY A 419 -17.20 -4.90 24.71
N ASP A 420 -18.35 -5.17 25.34
CA ASP A 420 -18.47 -5.42 26.79
C ASP A 420 -18.05 -6.85 27.19
N ASP A 421 -17.97 -7.79 26.24
CA ASP A 421 -17.71 -9.22 26.50
C ASP A 421 -16.23 -9.56 26.75
N LEU A 422 -15.34 -8.57 26.67
CA LEU A 422 -13.93 -8.77 26.98
C LEU A 422 -13.67 -8.43 28.43
N ALA A 423 -13.52 -9.48 29.25
CA ALA A 423 -13.28 -9.42 30.68
C ALA A 423 -12.43 -8.20 31.08
N PRO A 424 -12.88 -7.40 32.08
CA PRO A 424 -12.17 -6.20 32.50
C PRO A 424 -10.72 -6.59 32.80
N THR A 425 -9.78 -5.82 32.25
CA THR A 425 -8.36 -5.91 32.59
C THR A 425 -8.26 -6.14 34.09
N PRO A 426 -7.68 -7.25 34.57
CA PRO A 426 -7.64 -7.54 35.99
C PRO A 426 -7.02 -6.33 36.66
N SER A 427 -7.82 -5.63 37.46
CA SER A 427 -7.44 -4.33 38.02
C SER A 427 -6.04 -4.41 38.61
N ARG A 428 -5.20 -3.39 38.41
CA ARG A 428 -3.78 -3.34 38.83
C ARG A 428 -3.49 -3.95 40.22
N ARG A 429 -4.45 -3.90 41.14
CA ARG A 429 -4.43 -4.56 42.47
C ARG A 429 -4.30 -6.09 42.44
N LEU A 430 -4.82 -6.77 41.41
CA LEU A 430 -4.71 -8.22 41.20
C LEU A 430 -3.34 -8.64 40.67
N LEU A 431 -2.67 -7.77 39.90
CA LEU A 431 -1.32 -8.01 39.35
C LEU A 431 -0.21 -7.63 40.34
N GLU A 432 -0.46 -6.67 41.23
CA GLU A 432 0.46 -6.27 42.31
C GLU A 432 0.32 -7.15 43.59
N ALA A 433 -0.58 -8.14 43.59
CA ALA A 433 -0.71 -9.07 44.71
C ALA A 433 0.59 -9.90 44.86
N PRO A 434 1.24 -9.90 46.03
CA PRO A 434 2.46 -10.67 46.24
C PRO A 434 2.16 -12.15 46.00
N GLN A 435 2.88 -12.77 45.06
CA GLN A 435 2.80 -14.22 44.85
C GLN A 435 3.01 -14.91 46.21
N PRO A 436 2.11 -15.80 46.65
CA PRO A 436 2.28 -16.49 47.92
C PRO A 436 3.59 -17.28 47.86
N ALA A 437 4.53 -16.90 48.73
CA ALA A 437 5.80 -17.58 48.88
C ALA A 437 5.53 -19.09 49.02
N THR A 438 6.03 -19.86 48.06
CA THR A 438 5.97 -21.31 48.09
C THR A 438 6.78 -21.75 49.30
N ARG A 439 6.09 -22.08 50.40
CA ARG A 439 6.72 -22.66 51.59
C ARG A 439 7.34 -24.00 51.18
N SER A 440 8.66 -24.02 51.05
CA SER A 440 9.44 -25.25 51.03
C SER A 440 9.29 -25.93 52.39
N GLY A 441 8.34 -26.86 52.48
CA GLY A 441 8.19 -27.74 53.62
C GLY A 441 9.30 -28.78 53.63
N THR A 442 10.31 -28.56 54.46
CA THR A 442 11.19 -29.61 54.97
C THR A 442 10.45 -30.39 56.06
N ALA A 443 10.19 -31.68 55.81
CA ALA A 443 9.98 -32.68 56.86
C ALA A 443 10.41 -34.04 56.28
N GLY A 444 11.46 -34.61 56.88
CA GLY A 444 11.90 -35.97 56.59
C GLY A 444 11.27 -36.98 57.54
N ASP A 445 11.09 -38.20 57.05
CA ASP A 445 11.29 -39.51 57.69
C ASP A 445 10.87 -40.54 56.63
N GLY A 446 11.67 -41.52 56.18
CA GLY A 446 12.24 -42.62 56.93
C GLY A 446 11.59 -43.93 56.42
N GLY A 447 12.30 -44.73 55.61
CA GLY A 447 11.76 -46.03 55.17
C GLY A 447 12.52 -46.73 54.03
N LYS A 448 13.33 -47.72 54.40
CA LYS A 448 14.08 -48.66 53.54
C LYS A 448 13.17 -49.50 52.63
N HIS A 449 13.62 -49.82 51.40
CA HIS A 449 13.85 -51.20 50.93
C HIS A 449 14.49 -51.21 49.53
N ALA A 450 15.28 -52.25 49.30
CA ALA A 450 16.22 -52.46 48.21
C ALA A 450 15.63 -53.25 47.02
N SER A 451 16.18 -53.03 45.81
CA SER A 451 16.51 -54.03 44.76
C SER A 451 17.01 -53.26 43.52
N GLU A 452 18.30 -53.28 43.20
CA GLU A 452 18.92 -54.16 42.19
C GLU A 452 18.36 -54.01 40.76
N GLY A 453 19.23 -53.63 39.82
CA GLY A 453 19.04 -53.86 38.38
C GLY A 453 19.78 -52.91 37.43
N GLY A 454 20.92 -53.36 36.88
CA GLY A 454 21.48 -53.07 35.53
C GLY A 454 21.90 -51.63 35.17
N GLN A 455 23.17 -51.33 34.86
CA GLN A 455 23.80 -51.47 33.52
C GLN A 455 22.95 -50.85 32.39
N GLU A 456 23.44 -50.04 31.44
CA GLU A 456 24.76 -49.57 31.02
C GLU A 456 24.53 -48.43 30.01
N ALA A 457 25.49 -47.49 29.94
CA ALA A 457 26.03 -46.77 28.78
C ALA A 457 25.15 -46.35 27.57
N GLY A 458 25.37 -45.11 27.09
CA GLY A 458 25.17 -44.77 25.68
C GLY A 458 24.90 -43.30 25.37
N ALA A 459 25.96 -42.51 25.24
CA ALA A 459 25.92 -41.16 24.68
C ALA A 459 25.53 -41.17 23.19
N ALA A 460 24.63 -40.27 22.78
CA ALA A 460 24.57 -39.75 21.41
C ALA A 460 23.89 -38.38 21.43
N GLY A 461 24.73 -37.35 21.36
CA GLY A 461 24.33 -35.97 21.12
C GLY A 461 24.07 -35.69 19.64
N HIS A 462 23.76 -34.41 19.39
CA HIS A 462 23.60 -33.73 18.11
C HIS A 462 22.27 -33.87 17.37
N LYS A 463 21.28 -33.09 17.85
CA LYS A 463 20.31 -32.42 16.97
C LYS A 463 21.01 -31.31 16.17
N GLN A 464 21.19 -31.52 14.87
CA GLN A 464 21.42 -30.44 13.91
C GLN A 464 20.10 -29.70 13.67
N LEU A 465 19.97 -28.51 14.26
CA LEU A 465 18.97 -27.53 13.80
C LEU A 465 19.64 -26.62 12.78
N ARG A 466 19.15 -26.71 11.53
CA ARG A 466 19.47 -25.82 10.41
C ARG A 466 19.24 -24.36 10.83
N LYS A 467 20.32 -23.60 11.02
CA LYS A 467 20.31 -22.14 10.88
C LYS A 467 20.21 -21.82 9.38
N GLN A 468 19.02 -21.53 8.88
CA GLN A 468 18.88 -20.73 7.66
C GLN A 468 19.29 -19.29 8.01
N GLN A 469 20.54 -18.95 7.70
CA GLN A 469 20.97 -17.57 7.60
C GLN A 469 20.30 -16.97 6.35
N ARG A 470 19.18 -16.28 6.53
CA ARG A 470 18.77 -15.24 5.59
C ARG A 470 19.73 -14.08 5.79
N ARG A 471 20.59 -13.82 4.80
CA ARG A 471 21.42 -12.61 4.76
C ARG A 471 20.48 -11.41 4.57
N PRO A 472 20.50 -10.39 5.44
CA PRO A 472 19.88 -9.13 5.12
C PRO A 472 20.67 -8.46 3.99
N LEU A 473 19.99 -7.90 3.00
CA LEU A 473 20.55 -6.95 2.05
C LEU A 473 21.11 -5.77 2.88
N GLY A 474 22.43 -5.71 2.99
CA GLY A 474 23.11 -4.70 3.80
C GLY A 474 22.98 -3.32 3.18
N LEU A 475 22.08 -2.51 3.70
CA LEU A 475 22.17 -1.05 3.62
C LEU A 475 23.27 -0.60 4.60
N VAL A 476 24.46 -0.32 4.06
CA VAL A 476 25.57 0.23 4.84
C VAL A 476 25.30 1.71 5.07
N SER A 477 24.88 2.06 6.28
CA SER A 477 24.87 3.44 6.77
C SER A 477 26.31 3.97 6.83
N THR A 478 26.67 4.90 5.95
CA THR A 478 27.95 5.62 6.04
C THR A 478 27.73 6.96 6.76
N ASN A 479 27.96 6.95 8.07
CA ASN A 479 28.18 8.18 8.83
C ASN A 479 29.60 8.70 8.50
N SER A 480 29.69 9.81 7.76
CA SER A 480 30.92 10.59 7.67
C SER A 480 30.79 11.88 8.51
N LYS A 481 31.60 11.95 9.56
CA LYS A 481 31.85 13.16 10.36
C LYS A 481 33.36 13.37 10.43
N ALA A 482 33.74 14.66 10.36
CA ALA A 482 35.07 15.27 10.50
C ALA A 482 36.00 15.14 9.27
N SER A 483 36.75 16.16 8.85
CA SER A 483 37.48 17.14 9.66
C SER A 483 37.75 18.45 8.92
N ALA A 484 37.70 19.56 9.65
CA ALA A 484 38.39 20.80 9.34
C ALA A 484 39.92 20.63 9.48
N GLY A 485 40.69 21.44 8.75
CA GLY A 485 42.11 21.73 9.06
C GLY A 485 43.13 21.28 8.02
N HIS A 486 43.28 22.03 6.93
CA HIS A 486 44.43 22.92 6.68
C HIS A 486 44.28 23.70 5.38
#